data_AF-B7ID23-F1
#
_entry.id   AF-B7ID23-F1
#
_cell.length_a   1.000
_cell.length_b   1.000
_cell.length_c   1.000
_cell.angle_alpha   90.00
_cell.angle_beta   90.00
_cell.angle_gamma   90.00
#
_symmetry.space_group_name_H-M   'P 1'
#
loop_
_entity.id
_entity.type
_entity.pdbx_description
1 polymer ?
#
loop_
_entity_poly.entity_id
_entity_poly.type
_entity_poly.pdbx_seq_one_letter_code
_entity_poly.pdbx_strand_id
1 'polypeptide(L)'
;MDGWKEISEILKKEVISSNLSLLEFSKRVGIDINTFRKYYEGNFSGEPSIVEEHLRKIKEVFNLKEDLIMLYELGSSKRIKDSKISKSNLYIFLIFTVFLFIGSVILFLNVYETPLVRLNSIGDEVKVNGKVVKTFFMDEGEYIVEGPSLLKKINKETKKVVMEKYKVVVGWEK
;
A
#
# COMPACT_ATOMS: atom_id res chain seq x y z
N MET A 1 18.13 21.13 25.17
CA MET A 1 17.78 22.31 24.35
C MET A 1 17.56 21.84 22.92
N ASP A 2 16.58 22.37 22.19
CA ASP A 2 16.33 22.01 20.78
C ASP A 2 16.86 23.13 19.91
N GLY A 3 18.07 22.95 19.37
CA GLY A 3 18.77 24.02 18.66
C GLY A 3 18.02 24.51 17.40
N TRP A 4 17.19 23.67 16.77
CA TRP A 4 16.35 24.11 15.64
C TRP A 4 15.24 25.07 16.08
N LYS A 5 14.65 24.84 17.26
CA LYS A 5 13.68 25.78 17.82
C LYS A 5 14.33 27.11 18.15
N GLU A 6 15.55 27.05 18.69
CA GLU A 6 16.32 28.24 19.03
C GLU A 6 16.66 29.08 17.80
N ILE A 7 17.08 28.45 16.70
CA ILE A 7 17.27 29.16 15.42
C ILE A 7 15.96 29.81 14.98
N SER A 8 14.83 29.10 15.01
CA SER A 8 13.52 29.67 14.65
C SER A 8 13.18 30.92 15.48
N GLU A 9 13.44 30.89 16.80
CA GLU A 9 13.18 32.04 17.67
C GLU A 9 14.12 33.22 17.38
N ILE A 10 15.39 32.96 17.05
CA ILE A 10 16.32 34.01 16.59
C ILE A 10 15.79 34.66 15.30
N LEU A 11 15.38 33.85 14.32
CA LEU A 11 14.83 34.35 13.06
C LEU A 11 13.56 35.18 13.27
N LYS A 12 12.65 34.73 14.14
CA LYS A 12 11.43 35.47 14.51
C LYS A 12 11.75 36.83 15.11
N LYS A 13 12.67 36.86 16.06
CA LYS A 13 13.12 38.11 16.69
C LYS A 13 13.71 39.06 15.67
N GLU A 14 14.52 38.55 14.74
CA GLU A 14 15.19 39.36 13.74
C GLU A 14 14.23 39.94 12.69
N VAL A 15 13.22 39.15 12.29
CA VAL A 15 12.16 39.63 11.39
C VAL A 15 11.36 40.75 12.04
N ILE A 16 11.01 40.60 13.34
CA ILE A 16 10.27 41.61 14.09
C ILE A 16 11.12 42.87 14.33
N SER A 17 12.38 42.73 14.74
CA SER A 17 13.28 43.85 15.03
C SER A 17 13.62 44.66 13.79
N SER A 18 13.74 43.99 12.64
CA SER A 18 14.04 44.63 11.35
C SER A 18 12.81 45.28 10.70
N ASN A 19 11.60 45.05 11.23
CA ASN A 19 10.33 45.50 10.64
C ASN A 19 10.20 45.12 9.15
N LEU A 20 10.69 43.93 8.79
CA LEU A 20 10.63 43.40 7.42
C LEU A 20 9.57 42.33 7.31
N SER A 21 8.93 42.23 6.15
CA SER A 21 8.10 41.08 5.83
C SER A 21 8.98 39.83 5.60
N LEU A 22 8.40 38.65 5.81
CA LEU A 22 9.07 37.37 5.55
C LEU A 22 9.58 37.26 4.09
N LEU A 23 8.85 37.86 3.14
CA LEU A 23 9.21 37.91 1.73
C LEU A 23 10.43 38.79 1.46
N GLU A 24 10.53 39.94 2.13
CA GLU A 24 11.70 40.82 2.00
C GLU A 24 12.93 40.18 2.63
N PHE A 25 12.75 39.50 3.76
CA PHE A 25 13.80 38.74 4.42
C PHE A 25 14.34 37.65 3.49
N SER A 26 13.47 36.85 2.88
CA SER A 26 13.88 35.78 1.96
C SER A 26 14.61 36.32 0.73
N LYS A 27 14.16 37.46 0.18
CA LYS A 27 14.83 38.15 -0.94
C LYS A 27 16.22 38.66 -0.56
N ARG A 28 16.40 39.24 0.62
CA ARG A 28 17.70 39.76 1.08
C ARG A 28 18.74 38.66 1.27
N VAL A 29 18.31 37.49 1.74
CA VAL A 29 19.20 36.34 1.94
C VAL A 29 19.39 35.53 0.65
N GLY A 30 18.49 35.68 -0.33
CA GLY A 30 18.49 34.89 -1.56
C GLY A 30 18.02 33.46 -1.35
N ILE A 31 17.05 33.26 -0.44
CA ILE A 31 16.44 31.95 -0.16
C ILE A 31 14.99 31.97 -0.64
N ASP A 32 14.51 30.86 -1.21
CA ASP A 32 13.10 30.70 -1.57
C ASP A 32 12.19 30.92 -0.34
N ILE A 33 11.09 31.64 -0.54
CA ILE A 33 10.17 32.02 0.54
C ILE A 33 9.57 30.80 1.26
N ASN A 34 9.34 29.68 0.55
CA ASN A 34 8.81 28.47 1.19
C ASN A 34 9.88 27.79 2.04
N THR A 35 11.13 27.78 1.57
CA THR A 35 12.27 27.28 2.35
C THR A 35 12.49 28.12 3.60
N PHE A 36 12.46 29.45 3.48
CA PHE A 36 12.61 30.33 4.64
C PHE A 36 11.45 30.20 5.63
N ARG A 37 10.21 30.03 5.15
CA ARG A 37 9.05 29.75 6.00
C ARG A 37 9.24 28.48 6.84
N LYS A 38 9.78 27.41 6.25
CA LYS A 38 10.10 26.18 6.99
C LYS A 38 11.10 26.44 8.11
N TYR A 39 12.14 27.23 7.86
CA TYR A 39 13.11 27.61 8.90
C TYR A 39 12.48 28.45 10.01
N TYR A 40 11.60 29.38 9.66
CA TYR A 40 10.82 30.20 10.60
C TYR A 40 9.89 29.36 11.49
N GLU A 41 9.42 28.21 11.01
CA GLU A 41 8.62 27.24 11.76
C GLU A 41 9.48 26.23 12.55
N GLY A 42 10.81 26.30 12.44
CA GLY A 42 11.73 25.39 13.13
C GLY A 42 11.98 24.07 12.41
N ASN A 43 11.66 23.99 11.11
CA ASN A 43 11.89 22.81 10.29
C ASN A 43 13.12 22.99 9.38
N PHE A 44 14.19 22.25 9.68
CA PHE A 44 15.45 22.25 8.94
C PHE A 44 15.76 20.88 8.32
N SER A 45 14.74 20.09 7.99
CA SER A 45 14.85 18.71 7.48
C SER A 45 15.36 18.59 6.03
N GLY A 46 16.09 19.58 5.53
CA GLY A 46 16.65 19.61 4.17
C GLY A 46 18.02 18.95 4.08
N GLU A 47 18.63 19.06 2.90
CA GLU A 47 20.03 18.63 2.70
C GLU A 47 20.97 19.46 3.59
N PRO A 48 21.81 18.82 4.44
CA PRO A 48 22.60 19.54 5.44
C PRO A 48 23.51 20.64 4.88
N SER A 49 24.20 20.36 3.76
CA SER A 49 25.06 21.32 3.08
C SER A 49 24.32 22.59 2.66
N ILE A 50 23.11 22.44 2.12
CA ILE A 50 22.24 23.54 1.70
C ILE A 50 21.73 24.33 2.90
N VAL A 51 21.29 23.63 3.96
CA VAL A 51 20.81 24.28 5.18
C VAL A 51 21.93 25.08 5.84
N GLU A 52 23.13 24.52 5.97
CA GLU A 52 24.28 25.21 6.53
C GLU A 52 24.67 26.45 5.72
N GLU A 53 24.68 26.36 4.39
CA GLU A 53 24.91 27.51 3.51
C GLU A 53 23.87 28.61 3.74
N HIS A 54 22.59 28.24 3.81
CA HIS A 54 21.50 29.18 4.10
C HIS A 54 21.68 29.85 5.48
N LEU A 55 22.01 29.10 6.52
CA LEU A 55 22.27 29.66 7.85
C LEU A 55 23.47 30.61 7.86
N ARG A 56 24.51 30.29 7.08
CA ARG A 56 25.69 31.16 6.90
C ARG A 56 25.30 32.50 6.25
N LYS A 57 24.51 32.45 5.17
CA LYS A 57 23.98 33.66 4.51
C LYS A 57 23.10 34.49 5.44
N ILE A 58 22.23 33.87 6.23
CA ILE A 58 21.40 34.58 7.21
C ILE A 58 22.28 35.30 8.24
N LYS A 59 23.28 34.59 8.78
CA LYS A 59 24.21 35.16 9.77
C LYS A 59 24.98 36.36 9.19
N GLU A 60 25.44 36.27 7.96
CA GLU A 60 26.18 37.35 7.28
C GLU A 60 25.30 38.56 6.98
N VAL A 61 24.10 38.34 6.42
CA VAL A 61 23.19 39.43 6.01
C VAL A 61 22.63 40.22 7.20
N PHE A 62 22.37 39.55 8.32
CA PHE A 62 21.80 40.18 9.52
C PHE A 62 22.83 40.36 10.65
N ASN A 63 24.10 40.04 10.40
CA ASN A 63 25.20 40.18 11.36
C ASN A 63 24.89 39.57 12.75
N LEU A 64 24.33 38.36 12.73
CA LEU A 64 23.90 37.67 13.95
C LEU A 64 25.12 37.20 14.76
N LYS A 65 25.07 37.38 16.09
CA LYS A 65 26.17 37.00 16.99
C LYS A 65 26.16 35.51 17.32
N GLU A 66 24.99 34.90 17.23
CA GLU A 66 24.74 33.50 17.54
C GLU A 66 25.39 32.56 16.51
N ASP A 67 25.82 31.39 16.98
CA ASP A 67 26.35 30.34 16.11
C ASP A 67 25.22 29.44 15.62
N LEU A 68 24.58 29.87 14.52
CA LEU A 68 23.47 29.13 13.92
C LEU A 68 23.86 27.73 13.44
N ILE A 69 25.13 27.49 13.08
CA ILE A 69 25.59 26.18 12.61
C ILE A 69 25.65 25.21 13.81
N MET A 70 26.24 25.65 14.92
CA MET A 70 26.28 24.84 16.15
C MET A 70 24.87 24.50 16.65
N LEU A 71 23.93 25.45 16.61
CA LEU A 71 22.53 25.20 16.97
C LEU A 71 21.85 24.21 16.02
N TYR A 72 22.20 24.25 14.73
CA TYR A 72 21.66 23.34 13.73
C TYR A 72 22.13 21.90 13.98
N GLU A 73 23.42 21.71 14.24
CA GLU A 73 24.01 20.41 14.59
C GLU A 73 23.41 19.83 15.88
N LEU A 74 23.20 20.68 16.89
CA LEU A 74 22.56 20.30 18.16
C LEU A 74 21.12 19.81 17.95
N GLY A 75 20.35 20.47 17.09
CA GLY A 75 18.98 20.04 16.76
C GLY A 75 18.95 18.78 15.88
N SER A 76 19.90 18.63 14.96
CA SER A 76 20.02 17.48 14.06
C SER A 76 20.37 16.20 14.84
N SER A 77 21.36 16.26 15.73
CA SER A 77 21.81 15.12 16.55
C SER A 77 20.71 14.54 17.44
N LYS A 78 19.87 15.40 18.02
CA LYS A 78 18.70 14.96 18.82
C LYS A 78 17.69 14.18 17.96
N ARG A 79 17.41 14.66 16.74
CA ARG A 79 16.44 14.02 15.83
C ARG A 79 16.99 12.74 15.20
N ILE A 80 18.29 12.66 14.94
CA ILE A 80 18.93 11.40 14.51
C ILE A 80 18.79 10.34 15.61
N LYS A 81 18.97 10.73 16.88
CA LYS A 81 18.80 9.84 18.04
C LYS A 81 17.34 9.35 18.18
N ASP A 82 16.37 10.21 17.95
CA ASP A 82 14.94 9.87 18.02
C ASP A 82 14.44 9.10 16.78
N SER A 83 15.07 9.29 15.62
CA SER A 83 14.75 8.59 14.36
C SER A 83 15.25 7.14 14.29
N LYS A 84 15.98 6.67 15.31
CA LYS A 84 16.41 5.27 15.44
C LYS A 84 15.24 4.34 15.84
N ILE A 85 14.04 4.64 15.34
CA ILE A 85 12.88 3.76 15.41
C ILE A 85 13.11 2.61 14.41
N SER A 86 13.07 1.42 14.97
CA SER A 86 13.39 0.11 14.42
C SER A 86 12.97 -0.12 12.96
N LYS A 87 13.96 -0.37 12.08
CA LYS A 87 13.76 -0.99 10.76
C LYS A 87 13.10 -2.39 10.81
N SER A 88 12.82 -2.97 11.98
CA SER A 88 12.24 -4.32 12.09
C SER A 88 10.78 -4.40 11.63
N ASN A 89 10.03 -3.30 11.63
CA ASN A 89 8.60 -3.33 11.26
C ASN A 89 8.35 -3.40 9.75
N LEU A 90 9.31 -2.99 8.92
CA LEU A 90 9.18 -3.05 7.46
C LEU A 90 9.21 -4.50 6.94
N TYR A 91 10.11 -5.32 7.48
CA TYR A 91 10.26 -6.72 7.05
C TYR A 91 9.06 -7.58 7.46
N ILE A 92 8.49 -7.34 8.64
CA ILE A 92 7.28 -8.03 9.11
C ILE A 92 6.09 -7.69 8.21
N PHE A 93 5.94 -6.42 7.83
CA PHE A 93 4.89 -5.98 6.91
C PHE A 93 5.03 -6.60 5.52
N LEU A 94 6.26 -6.72 5.02
CA LEU A 94 6.55 -7.35 3.72
C LEU A 94 6.21 -8.85 3.73
N ILE A 95 6.57 -9.57 4.79
CA ILE A 95 6.24 -11.01 4.93
C ILE A 95 4.72 -11.19 5.00
N PHE A 96 4.03 -10.34 5.74
CA PHE A 96 2.57 -10.41 5.87
C PHE A 96 1.85 -10.18 4.53
N THR A 97 2.31 -9.22 3.72
CA THR A 97 1.72 -8.94 2.40
C THR A 97 1.96 -10.08 1.41
N VAL A 98 3.13 -10.71 1.43
CA VAL A 98 3.41 -11.91 0.61
C VAL A 98 2.50 -13.07 1.01
N PHE A 99 2.29 -13.29 2.31
CA PHE A 99 1.38 -14.34 2.79
C PHE A 99 -0.07 -14.11 2.36
N LEU A 100 -0.55 -12.87 2.45
CA LEU A 100 -1.89 -12.52 1.98
C LEU A 100 -2.04 -12.74 0.46
N PHE A 101 -1.01 -12.38 -0.31
CA PHE A 101 -1.01 -12.60 -1.75
C PHE A 101 -1.09 -14.09 -2.10
N ILE A 102 -0.25 -14.92 -1.46
CA ILE A 102 -0.29 -16.38 -1.65
C ILE A 102 -1.66 -16.95 -1.29
N GLY A 103 -2.23 -16.53 -0.15
CA GLY A 103 -3.58 -16.95 0.27
C GLY A 103 -4.65 -16.56 -0.74
N SER A 104 -4.58 -15.36 -1.31
CA SER A 104 -5.50 -14.90 -2.35
C SER A 104 -5.37 -15.71 -3.64
N VAL A 105 -4.15 -16.04 -4.06
CA VAL A 105 -3.93 -16.84 -5.28
C VAL A 105 -4.49 -18.26 -5.09
N ILE A 106 -4.28 -18.88 -3.93
CA ILE A 106 -4.83 -20.21 -3.62
C ILE A 106 -6.36 -20.17 -3.61
N LEU A 107 -6.97 -19.17 -2.97
CA LEU A 107 -8.42 -19.01 -2.99
C LEU A 107 -8.94 -18.78 -4.41
N PHE A 108 -8.28 -17.94 -5.20
CA PHE A 108 -8.65 -17.68 -6.58
C PHE A 108 -8.61 -18.94 -7.44
N LEU A 109 -7.52 -19.72 -7.35
CA LEU A 109 -7.41 -21.00 -8.07
C LEU A 109 -8.49 -21.99 -7.63
N ASN A 110 -8.75 -22.11 -6.32
CA ASN A 110 -9.83 -22.96 -5.81
C ASN A 110 -11.20 -22.55 -6.34
N VAL A 111 -11.47 -21.24 -6.48
CA VAL A 111 -12.75 -20.76 -7.02
C VAL A 111 -12.83 -20.96 -8.53
N TYR A 112 -11.75 -20.68 -9.26
CA TYR A 112 -11.72 -20.79 -10.72
C TYR A 112 -11.78 -22.25 -11.22
N GLU A 113 -11.13 -23.17 -10.51
CA GLU A 113 -11.09 -24.60 -10.88
C GLU A 113 -12.26 -25.42 -10.33
N THR A 114 -13.24 -24.81 -9.62
CA THR A 114 -14.40 -25.54 -9.10
C THR A 114 -15.57 -25.47 -10.08
N PRO A 115 -15.85 -26.53 -10.86
CA PRO A 115 -17.00 -26.57 -11.76
C PRO A 115 -18.30 -26.53 -10.95
N LEU A 116 -19.30 -25.85 -11.50
CA LEU A 116 -20.59 -25.63 -10.84
C LEU A 116 -21.31 -26.93 -10.51
N VAL A 117 -21.24 -27.90 -11.43
CA VAL A 117 -21.82 -29.23 -11.27
C VAL A 117 -20.85 -30.29 -11.79
N ARG A 118 -20.58 -31.30 -10.97
CA ARG A 118 -19.85 -32.52 -11.36
C ARG A 118 -20.84 -33.66 -11.57
N LEU A 119 -20.83 -34.24 -12.75
CA LEU A 119 -21.57 -35.45 -13.08
C LEU A 119 -20.67 -36.68 -12.93
N ASN A 120 -21.13 -37.70 -12.21
CA ASN A 120 -20.48 -39.01 -12.16
C ASN A 120 -21.46 -40.10 -12.61
N SER A 121 -20.99 -41.09 -13.38
CA SER A 121 -21.81 -42.24 -13.75
C SER A 121 -22.18 -43.10 -12.53
N ILE A 122 -23.39 -43.66 -12.54
CA ILE A 122 -23.78 -44.74 -11.64
C ILE A 122 -23.68 -46.03 -12.45
N GLY A 123 -22.52 -46.67 -12.39
CA GLY A 123 -22.16 -47.81 -13.25
C GLY A 123 -21.01 -47.44 -14.19
N ASP A 124 -20.91 -48.15 -15.31
CA ASP A 124 -19.70 -48.11 -16.13
C ASP A 124 -19.55 -46.81 -16.92
N GLU A 125 -20.61 -46.27 -17.50
CA GLU A 125 -20.52 -45.13 -18.43
C GLU A 125 -21.80 -44.28 -18.50
N VAL A 126 -21.64 -42.97 -18.70
CA VAL A 126 -22.72 -42.02 -19.05
C VAL A 126 -22.31 -41.28 -20.32
N LYS A 127 -23.25 -40.98 -21.22
CA LYS A 127 -22.97 -40.12 -22.39
C LYS A 127 -23.40 -38.69 -22.10
N VAL A 128 -22.52 -37.73 -22.31
CA VAL A 128 -22.82 -36.30 -22.25
C VAL A 128 -22.59 -35.71 -23.63
N ASN A 129 -23.63 -35.13 -24.23
CA ASN A 129 -23.61 -34.59 -25.60
C ASN A 129 -23.00 -35.59 -26.62
N GLY A 130 -23.33 -36.88 -26.46
CA GLY A 130 -22.84 -37.98 -27.31
C GLY A 130 -21.45 -38.53 -26.95
N LYS A 131 -20.71 -37.92 -26.01
CA LYS A 131 -19.39 -38.41 -25.55
C LYS A 131 -19.52 -39.27 -24.30
N VAL A 132 -18.92 -40.45 -24.34
CA VAL A 132 -18.87 -41.41 -23.22
C VAL A 132 -17.89 -40.92 -22.15
N VAL A 133 -18.35 -40.78 -20.92
CA VAL A 133 -17.58 -40.24 -19.79
C VAL A 133 -17.98 -40.93 -18.47
N LYS A 134 -17.00 -41.16 -17.60
CA LYS A 134 -17.22 -41.62 -16.21
C LYS A 134 -17.45 -40.46 -15.25
N THR A 135 -16.68 -39.40 -15.44
CA THR A 135 -16.82 -38.13 -14.71
C THR A 135 -16.79 -37.00 -15.73
N PHE A 136 -17.74 -36.08 -15.60
CA PHE A 136 -17.83 -34.89 -16.45
C PHE A 136 -18.08 -33.66 -15.59
N PHE A 137 -17.37 -32.60 -15.89
CA PHE A 137 -17.53 -31.32 -15.22
C PHE A 137 -18.36 -30.41 -16.11
N MET A 138 -19.46 -29.91 -15.56
CA MET A 138 -20.42 -29.07 -16.26
C MET A 138 -20.23 -27.62 -15.82
N ASP A 139 -19.81 -26.80 -16.78
CA ASP A 139 -19.83 -25.34 -16.68
C ASP A 139 -21.23 -24.82 -17.06
N GLU A 140 -21.44 -23.51 -17.03
CA GLU A 140 -22.70 -22.90 -17.46
C GLU A 140 -23.09 -23.33 -18.88
N GLY A 141 -24.35 -23.75 -19.06
CA GLY A 141 -24.86 -24.20 -20.35
C GLY A 141 -25.85 -25.36 -20.26
N GLU A 142 -26.19 -25.90 -21.41
CA GLU A 142 -27.15 -27.00 -21.55
C GLU A 142 -26.45 -28.29 -22.00
N TYR A 143 -26.75 -29.39 -21.31
CA TYR A 143 -26.15 -30.70 -21.56
C TYR A 143 -27.24 -31.76 -21.70
N ILE A 144 -27.12 -32.61 -22.71
CA ILE A 144 -27.94 -33.81 -22.87
C ILE A 144 -27.17 -34.98 -22.28
N VAL A 145 -27.74 -35.59 -21.25
CA VAL A 145 -27.14 -36.72 -20.56
C VAL A 145 -27.94 -37.99 -20.84
N GLU A 146 -27.25 -39.08 -21.19
CA GLU A 146 -27.83 -40.39 -21.39
C GLU A 146 -27.20 -41.39 -20.42
N GLY A 147 -28.04 -42.01 -19.58
CA GLY A 147 -27.65 -42.97 -18.55
C GLY A 147 -27.73 -42.44 -17.11
N PRO A 148 -27.77 -43.36 -16.13
CA PRO A 148 -27.94 -43.04 -14.71
C PRO A 148 -26.71 -42.32 -14.15
N SER A 149 -26.91 -41.21 -13.42
CA SER A 149 -25.81 -40.38 -12.93
C SER A 149 -26.06 -39.77 -11.54
N LEU A 150 -24.97 -39.36 -10.91
CA LEU A 150 -24.92 -38.53 -9.71
C LEU A 150 -24.46 -37.12 -10.09
N LEU A 151 -25.33 -36.14 -9.91
CA LEU A 151 -25.01 -34.73 -10.04
C LEU A 151 -24.58 -34.20 -8.67
N LYS A 152 -23.33 -33.74 -8.55
CA LYS A 152 -22.79 -33.10 -7.35
C LYS A 152 -22.62 -31.60 -7.62
N LYS A 153 -23.36 -30.76 -6.92
CA LYS A 153 -23.25 -29.30 -7.04
C LYS A 153 -22.11 -28.75 -6.18
N ILE A 154 -21.66 -27.52 -6.48
CA ILE A 154 -20.65 -26.79 -5.71
C ILE A 154 -21.01 -26.64 -4.21
N ASN A 155 -22.31 -26.56 -3.87
CA ASN A 155 -22.79 -26.48 -2.48
C ASN A 155 -22.87 -27.84 -1.76
N LYS A 156 -22.22 -28.89 -2.29
CA LYS A 156 -22.22 -30.28 -1.79
C LYS A 156 -23.56 -31.01 -1.86
N GLU A 157 -24.59 -30.45 -2.50
CA GLU A 157 -25.80 -31.21 -2.81
C GLU A 157 -25.50 -32.31 -3.83
N THR A 158 -25.98 -33.52 -3.54
CA THR A 158 -25.90 -34.65 -4.47
C THR A 158 -27.30 -35.04 -4.90
N LYS A 159 -27.59 -34.98 -6.20
CA LYS A 159 -28.84 -35.43 -6.79
C LYS A 159 -28.59 -36.67 -7.63
N LYS A 160 -29.26 -37.77 -7.26
CA LYS A 160 -29.24 -39.02 -8.01
C LYS A 160 -30.32 -38.98 -9.09
N VAL A 161 -29.94 -39.28 -10.33
CA VAL A 161 -30.84 -39.32 -11.49
C VAL A 161 -30.70 -40.69 -12.14
N VAL A 162 -31.80 -41.46 -12.20
CA VAL A 162 -31.82 -42.84 -12.74
C VAL A 162 -32.68 -42.87 -14.01
N MET A 163 -32.54 -41.87 -14.86
CA MET A 163 -33.28 -41.76 -16.12
C MET A 163 -32.38 -42.15 -17.29
N GLU A 164 -32.98 -42.72 -18.35
CA GLU A 164 -32.24 -43.09 -19.57
C GLU A 164 -31.71 -41.89 -20.32
N LYS A 165 -32.47 -40.79 -20.38
CA LYS A 165 -32.07 -39.55 -21.05
C LYS A 165 -32.71 -38.33 -20.41
N TYR A 166 -31.92 -37.29 -20.14
CA TYR A 166 -32.40 -36.04 -19.53
C TYR A 166 -31.53 -34.84 -19.92
N LYS A 167 -32.09 -33.64 -19.80
CA LYS A 167 -31.42 -32.36 -20.05
C LYS A 167 -30.99 -31.75 -18.71
N VAL A 168 -29.73 -31.37 -18.59
CA VAL A 168 -29.21 -30.59 -17.47
C VAL A 168 -28.94 -29.16 -17.96
N VAL A 169 -29.47 -28.18 -17.24
CA VAL A 169 -29.19 -26.76 -17.49
C VAL A 169 -28.45 -26.23 -16.27
N VAL A 170 -27.24 -25.74 -16.47
CA VAL A 170 -26.39 -25.14 -15.43
C VAL A 170 -26.32 -23.64 -15.69
N GLY A 171 -26.65 -22.84 -14.68
CA GLY A 171 -26.57 -21.39 -14.77
C GLY A 171 -26.65 -20.78 -13.37
N TRP A 172 -26.20 -19.53 -13.25
CA TRP A 172 -26.46 -18.73 -12.06
C TRP A 172 -27.92 -18.27 -12.06
N GLU A 173 -28.58 -18.35 -10.90
CA GLU A 173 -29.77 -17.53 -10.70
C GLU A 173 -29.36 -16.06 -10.83
N LYS A 174 -30.10 -15.29 -11.63
CA LYS A 174 -29.91 -13.85 -11.76
C LYS A 174 -30.27 -13.12 -10.47
#